data_AF-A0AAT9H3K7-F1
#
_entry.id   AF-A0AAT9H3K7-F1
#
_cell.length_a   1.000
_cell.length_b   1.000
_cell.length_c   1.000
_cell.angle_alpha   90.00
_cell.angle_beta   90.00
_cell.angle_gamma   90.00
#
_symmetry.space_group_name_H-M   'P 1'
#
loop_
_entity.id
_entity.type
_entity.pdbx_description
1 polymer ?
#
loop_
_entity_poly.entity_id
_entity_poly.type
_entity_poly.pdbx_seq_one_letter_code
_entity_poly.pdbx_strand_id
1 'polypeptide(L)'
;MKNILKLSLVCAILFSGISTYAIDGNGNSNNNFNLHVLKANGKLITFALNQVHKASLSIYDQNGSLIYTENASGKEGILRTFSLEEFPEGTYFLEVEDNVKKIRHEITITDDKSILSAKAISSTYKADFSAQNSNVAVR
;
A
#
# COMPACT_ATOMS: atom_id res chain seq x y z
N MET A 1 26.31 18.44 -30.18
CA MET A 1 26.07 18.74 -28.75
C MET A 1 25.08 17.72 -28.20
N LYS A 2 25.22 17.43 -26.91
CA LYS A 2 24.92 16.17 -26.20
C LYS A 2 23.42 15.81 -26.11
N ASN A 3 23.07 14.64 -26.63
CA ASN A 3 21.76 14.01 -26.38
C ASN A 3 21.76 13.45 -24.96
N ILE A 4 20.92 14.02 -24.10
CA ILE A 4 20.79 13.63 -22.69
C ILE A 4 19.97 12.34 -22.67
N LEU A 5 20.63 11.22 -22.40
CA LEU A 5 19.98 9.93 -22.19
C LEU A 5 19.06 10.05 -20.98
N LYS A 6 17.75 9.86 -21.18
CA LYS A 6 16.76 9.72 -20.12
C LYS A 6 16.99 8.36 -19.45
N LEU A 7 17.89 8.32 -18.48
CA LEU A 7 18.13 7.13 -17.66
C LEU A 7 17.00 7.03 -16.62
N SER A 8 15.89 6.40 -16.99
CA SER A 8 14.90 5.96 -16.01
C SER A 8 15.32 4.58 -15.52
N LEU A 9 15.99 4.56 -14.38
CA LEU A 9 16.11 3.37 -13.55
C LEU A 9 16.15 3.80 -12.09
N VAL A 10 14.97 4.04 -11.52
CA VAL A 10 14.78 4.18 -10.08
C VAL A 10 14.77 2.77 -9.51
N CYS A 11 15.92 2.33 -8.99
CA CYS A 11 16.02 1.08 -8.26
C CYS A 11 15.55 1.33 -6.82
N ALA A 12 14.29 1.04 -6.53
CA ALA A 12 13.81 1.00 -5.15
C ALA A 12 14.57 -0.08 -4.37
N ILE A 13 15.45 0.33 -3.46
CA ILE A 13 16.23 -0.59 -2.63
C ILE A 13 15.31 -1.12 -1.52
N LEU A 14 14.95 -2.41 -1.61
CA LEU A 14 14.08 -3.07 -0.64
C LEU A 14 14.93 -3.70 0.47
N PHE A 15 14.78 -3.22 1.70
CA PHE A 15 15.28 -3.92 2.88
C PHE A 15 14.19 -4.88 3.38
N SER A 16 14.27 -6.15 3.00
CA SER A 16 13.38 -7.20 3.53
C SER A 16 13.81 -7.58 4.95
N GLY A 17 13.54 -6.70 5.92
CA GLY A 17 13.73 -7.01 7.34
C GLY A 17 12.69 -8.02 7.82
N ILE A 18 13.14 -9.18 8.28
CA ILE A 18 12.32 -10.15 9.01
C ILE A 18 12.08 -9.65 10.45
N SER A 19 11.18 -8.70 10.63
CA SER A 19 10.76 -8.29 11.96
C SER A 19 9.52 -9.08 12.38
N THR A 20 9.63 -9.87 13.44
CA THR A 20 8.46 -10.42 14.14
C THR A 20 7.84 -9.30 14.98
N TYR A 21 6.59 -8.94 14.70
CA TYR A 21 5.84 -7.97 15.48
C TYR A 21 4.57 -8.64 16.01
N ALA A 22 4.35 -8.54 17.32
CA ALA A 22 3.04 -8.78 17.93
C ALA A 22 2.31 -7.42 17.99
N ILE A 23 1.18 -7.31 17.31
CA ILE A 23 0.38 -6.08 17.23
C ILE A 23 -1.00 -6.38 17.78
N ASP A 24 -1.34 -5.67 18.84
CA ASP A 24 -2.59 -5.75 19.59
C ASP A 24 -3.80 -5.39 18.71
N GLY A 25 -4.77 -6.28 18.68
CA GLY A 25 -5.96 -6.20 17.83
C GLY A 25 -7.09 -5.45 18.53
N ASN A 26 -6.98 -4.12 18.65
CA ASN A 26 -8.13 -3.32 19.02
C ASN A 26 -8.96 -2.98 17.78
N GLY A 27 -9.98 -3.80 17.54
CA GLY A 27 -10.90 -3.67 16.41
C GLY A 27 -11.81 -2.44 16.53
N ASN A 28 -11.67 -1.49 15.62
CA ASN A 28 -12.78 -0.63 15.19
C ASN A 28 -12.47 0.04 13.83
N SER A 29 -13.00 -0.53 12.74
CA SER A 29 -13.58 0.18 11.57
C SER A 29 -13.43 -0.63 10.29
N ASN A 30 -14.57 -1.10 9.78
CA ASN A 30 -14.95 -1.12 8.37
C ASN A 30 -13.84 -1.50 7.38
N ASN A 31 -13.78 -2.79 7.03
CA ASN A 31 -13.38 -3.33 5.72
C ASN A 31 -11.98 -3.01 5.17
N ASN A 32 -11.12 -2.32 5.92
CA ASN A 32 -9.75 -2.05 5.51
C ASN A 32 -8.88 -3.28 5.78
N PHE A 33 -7.83 -3.48 4.98
CA PHE A 33 -6.72 -4.28 5.47
C PHE A 33 -6.29 -3.61 6.78
N ASN A 34 -6.00 -4.40 7.82
CA ASN A 34 -5.49 -3.88 9.08
C ASN A 34 -4.07 -3.33 8.82
N LEU A 35 -3.99 -2.20 8.11
CA LEU A 35 -2.79 -1.49 7.71
C LEU A 35 -2.35 -0.65 8.90
N HIS A 36 -1.26 -1.07 9.53
CA HIS A 36 -0.68 -0.37 10.65
C HIS A 36 0.59 0.32 10.18
N VAL A 37 0.61 1.65 10.25
CA VAL A 37 1.81 2.43 9.96
C VAL A 37 2.71 2.41 11.19
N LEU A 38 3.88 1.80 11.07
CA LEU A 38 4.81 1.59 12.18
C LEU A 38 5.80 2.75 12.31
N LYS A 39 6.24 3.31 11.18
CA LYS A 39 7.21 4.39 11.16
C LYS A 39 7.09 5.21 9.88
N ALA A 40 7.22 6.52 10.03
CA ALA A 40 7.55 7.46 8.98
C ALA A 40 8.84 8.19 9.40
N ASN A 41 9.96 7.91 8.74
CA ASN A 41 11.25 8.54 9.07
C ASN A 41 11.91 9.06 7.80
N GLY A 42 12.00 10.38 7.66
CA GLY A 42 12.28 10.97 6.35
C GLY A 42 11.25 10.48 5.34
N LYS A 43 11.72 10.03 4.18
CA LYS A 43 10.83 9.48 3.14
C LYS A 43 10.70 7.95 3.21
N LEU A 44 11.03 7.33 4.34
CA LEU A 44 10.77 5.91 4.61
C LEU A 44 9.38 5.71 5.24
N ILE A 45 8.54 4.88 4.63
CA ILE A 45 7.29 4.39 5.24
C ILE A 45 7.41 2.91 5.58
N THR A 46 7.11 2.53 6.81
CA THR A 46 7.00 1.13 7.24
C THR A 46 5.57 0.83 7.65
N PHE A 47 4.99 -0.25 7.12
CA PHE A 47 3.66 -0.70 7.47
C PHE A 47 3.53 -2.21 7.57
N ALA A 48 2.54 -2.64 8.35
CA ALA A 48 2.13 -4.03 8.47
C ALA A 48 0.68 -4.23 7.98
N LEU A 49 0.40 -5.35 7.32
CA LEU A 49 -0.93 -5.82 6.96
C LEU A 49 -1.24 -7.09 7.78
N ASN A 50 -2.08 -6.97 8.80
CA ASN A 50 -2.40 -8.10 9.66
C ASN A 50 -3.37 -9.06 8.96
N GLN A 51 -3.16 -10.37 9.13
CA GLN A 51 -4.00 -11.44 8.56
C GLN A 51 -4.03 -11.50 7.02
N VAL A 52 -3.19 -10.70 6.35
CA VAL A 52 -2.99 -10.74 4.89
C VAL A 52 -1.68 -11.45 4.62
N HIS A 53 -1.75 -12.70 4.17
CA HIS A 53 -0.57 -13.52 3.96
C HIS A 53 0.05 -13.40 2.58
N LYS A 54 -0.74 -12.96 1.59
CA LYS A 54 -0.33 -12.73 0.19
C LYS A 54 -1.12 -11.56 -0.36
N ALA A 55 -0.43 -10.59 -0.96
CA ALA A 55 -1.06 -9.47 -1.65
C ALA A 55 -0.13 -8.92 -2.75
N SER A 56 -0.72 -8.35 -3.79
CA SER A 56 0.00 -7.42 -4.67
C SER A 56 -0.03 -6.03 -4.02
N LEU A 57 1.12 -5.38 -3.99
CA LEU A 57 1.29 -4.02 -3.50
C LEU A 57 1.69 -3.16 -4.68
N SER A 58 0.96 -2.08 -4.94
CA SER A 58 1.24 -1.17 -6.05
C SER A 58 1.24 0.28 -5.60
N ILE A 59 2.15 1.09 -6.14
CA ILE A 59 2.19 2.54 -5.89
C ILE A 59 1.86 3.27 -7.19
N TYR A 60 0.86 4.15 -7.11
CA TYR A 60 0.43 5.00 -8.21
C TYR A 60 0.70 6.47 -7.92
N ASP A 61 0.96 7.26 -8.95
CA ASP A 61 0.92 8.74 -8.84
C ASP A 61 -0.52 9.29 -8.83
N GLN A 62 -0.64 10.60 -8.67
CA GLN A 62 -1.92 11.32 -8.72
C GLN A 62 -2.72 11.14 -10.03
N ASN A 63 -2.05 10.81 -11.13
CA ASN A 63 -2.66 10.59 -12.44
C ASN A 63 -3.07 9.12 -12.66
N GLY A 64 -2.79 8.24 -11.69
CA GLY A 64 -3.03 6.80 -11.80
C GLY A 64 -1.95 6.05 -12.58
N SER A 65 -0.78 6.66 -12.82
CA SER A 65 0.36 5.99 -13.43
C SER A 65 1.01 5.03 -12.41
N LEU A 66 1.23 3.78 -12.81
CA LEU A 66 1.88 2.78 -11.98
C LEU A 66 3.39 3.08 -11.89
N ILE A 67 3.88 3.32 -10.68
CA ILE A 67 5.30 3.59 -10.42
C ILE A 67 6.03 2.34 -9.94
N TYR A 68 5.36 1.55 -9.11
CA TYR A 68 5.96 0.39 -8.48
C TYR A 68 4.91 -0.70 -8.25
N THR A 69 5.33 -1.96 -8.36
CA THR A 69 4.51 -3.11 -7.98
C THR A 69 5.38 -4.25 -7.44
N GLU A 70 4.88 -4.96 -6.43
CA GLU A 70 5.44 -6.23 -5.97
C GLU A 70 4.34 -7.21 -5.57
N ASN A 71 4.71 -8.50 -5.48
CA ASN A 71 3.92 -9.51 -4.79
C ASN A 71 4.56 -9.75 -3.43
N ALA A 72 3.85 -9.40 -2.36
CA ALA A 72 4.30 -9.58 -0.99
C ALA A 72 3.64 -10.80 -0.36
N SER A 73 4.40 -11.51 0.46
CA SER A 73 3.90 -12.61 1.26
C SER A 73 4.58 -12.68 2.62
N GLY A 74 3.87 -13.19 3.62
CA GLY A 74 4.44 -13.45 4.93
C GLY A 74 3.59 -14.40 5.77
N LYS A 75 4.24 -15.14 6.67
CA LYS A 75 3.60 -16.20 7.45
C LYS A 75 2.57 -15.66 8.44
N GLU A 76 2.87 -14.55 9.11
CA GLU A 76 2.00 -13.94 10.15
C GLU A 76 1.28 -12.66 9.65
N GLY A 77 1.43 -12.34 8.37
CA GLY A 77 1.05 -11.06 7.78
C GLY A 77 2.18 -10.51 6.92
N ILE A 78 1.94 -9.36 6.29
CA ILE A 78 2.95 -8.69 5.44
C ILE A 78 3.52 -7.50 6.20
N LEU A 79 4.84 -7.41 6.26
CA LEU A 79 5.58 -6.25 6.74
C LEU A 79 6.43 -5.69 5.60
N ARG A 80 6.31 -4.39 5.33
CA ARG A 80 7.07 -3.71 4.28
C ARG A 80 7.56 -2.33 4.70
N THR A 81 8.72 -1.99 4.16
CA THR A 81 9.29 -0.65 4.23
C THR A 81 9.56 -0.18 2.81
N PHE A 82 8.98 0.95 2.41
CA PHE A 82 9.30 1.61 1.15
C PHE A 82 10.13 2.86 1.40
N SER A 83 11.18 3.01 0.60
CA SER A 83 11.90 4.27 0.47
C SER A 83 11.29 5.10 -0.65
N LEU A 84 10.87 6.32 -0.31
CA LEU A 84 10.29 7.28 -1.24
C LEU A 84 11.24 8.47 -1.45
N GLU A 85 12.53 8.30 -1.16
CA GLU A 85 13.54 9.37 -1.25
C GLU A 85 13.64 9.98 -2.66
N GLU A 86 13.50 9.13 -3.69
CA GLU A 86 13.58 9.55 -5.10
C GLU A 86 12.23 10.03 -5.66
N PHE A 87 11.17 10.03 -4.85
CA PHE A 87 9.85 10.47 -5.28
C PHE A 87 9.77 12.00 -5.13
N PRO A 88 9.29 12.70 -6.17
CA PRO A 88 8.92 14.11 -6.04
C PRO A 88 7.89 14.34 -4.93
N GLU A 89 7.80 15.57 -4.46
CA GLU A 89 6.69 15.98 -3.62
C GLU A 89 5.35 15.77 -4.32
N GLY A 90 4.33 15.37 -3.57
CA GLY A 90 2.99 15.20 -4.10
C GLY A 90 2.20 14.08 -3.42
N THR A 91 1.05 13.80 -4.01
CA THR A 91 0.12 12.76 -3.56
C THR A 91 0.28 11.51 -4.41
N TYR A 92 0.37 10.38 -3.73
CA TYR A 92 0.53 9.04 -4.28
C TYR A 92 -0.47 8.09 -3.63
N PHE A 93 -0.63 6.90 -4.19
CA PHE A 93 -1.57 5.91 -3.68
C PHE A 93 -0.93 4.54 -3.56
N LEU A 94 -0.93 3.98 -2.36
CA LEU A 94 -0.66 2.57 -2.12
C LEU A 94 -1.95 1.77 -2.34
N GLU A 95 -1.96 0.93 -3.37
CA GLU A 95 -2.99 -0.07 -3.59
C GLU A 95 -2.51 -1.42 -3.06
N VAL A 96 -3.33 -2.04 -2.22
CA VAL A 96 -3.15 -3.40 -1.72
C VAL A 96 -4.25 -4.25 -2.33
N GLU A 97 -3.86 -5.35 -2.99
CA GLU A 97 -4.79 -6.29 -3.60
C GLU A 97 -4.53 -7.71 -3.11
N ASP A 98 -5.52 -8.33 -2.47
CA ASP A 98 -5.49 -9.75 -2.15
C ASP A 98 -6.39 -10.55 -3.13
N ASN A 99 -6.74 -11.78 -2.77
CA ASN A 99 -7.65 -12.60 -3.56
C ASN A 99 -9.12 -12.14 -3.51
N VAL A 100 -9.50 -11.29 -2.56
CA VAL A 100 -10.89 -10.89 -2.28
C VAL A 100 -11.19 -9.47 -2.76
N LYS A 101 -10.26 -8.54 -2.56
CA LYS A 101 -10.51 -7.09 -2.70
C LYS A 101 -9.25 -6.30 -3.02
N LYS A 102 -9.48 -5.05 -3.45
CA LYS A 102 -8.47 -4.00 -3.62
C LYS A 102 -8.77 -2.85 -2.69
N ILE A 103 -7.75 -2.30 -2.03
CA ILE A 103 -7.89 -1.17 -1.11
C ILE A 103 -6.80 -0.16 -1.41
N ARG A 104 -7.17 1.13 -1.42
CA ARG A 104 -6.22 2.23 -1.63
C ARG A 104 -6.04 3.07 -0.39
N HIS A 105 -4.79 3.43 -0.14
CA HIS A 105 -4.35 4.33 0.91
C HIS A 105 -3.56 5.48 0.29
N GLU A 106 -3.75 6.68 0.82
CA GLU A 106 -3.01 7.85 0.36
C GLU A 106 -1.61 7.89 0.98
N ILE A 107 -0.63 8.27 0.16
CA ILE A 107 0.71 8.66 0.58
C ILE A 107 0.88 10.14 0.22
N THR A 108 1.22 10.97 1.20
CA THR A 108 1.63 12.36 0.96
C THR A 108 3.14 12.46 1.14
N ILE A 109 3.83 13.02 0.14
CA ILE A 109 5.27 13.29 0.18
C ILE A 109 5.47 14.80 0.18
N THR A 110 6.25 15.29 1.15
CA THR A 110 6.77 16.66 1.22
C THR A 110 8.29 16.62 1.14
N ASP A 111 8.94 17.77 1.18
CA ASP A 111 10.38 17.93 1.04
C ASP A 111 11.15 17.02 2.00
N ASP A 112 10.70 16.98 3.26
CA ASP A 112 11.43 16.29 4.33
C ASP A 112 10.85 14.93 4.74
N LYS A 113 9.62 14.60 4.34
CA LYS A 113 8.94 13.41 4.88
C LYS A 113 7.89 12.81 3.96
N SER A 114 7.56 11.55 4.24
CA SER A 114 6.39 10.88 3.67
C SER A 114 5.43 10.43 4.77
N ILE A 115 4.13 10.50 4.48
CA ILE A 115 3.04 10.12 5.38
C ILE A 115 2.13 9.14 4.65
N LEU A 116 2.01 7.93 5.16
CA LEU A 116 1.02 6.94 4.72
C LEU A 116 -0.23 7.03 5.59
N SER A 117 -1.40 7.18 4.98
CA SER A 117 -2.67 7.17 5.69
C SER A 117 -3.10 5.75 6.05
N ALA A 118 -3.30 5.49 7.35
CA ALA A 118 -3.90 4.22 7.80
C ALA A 118 -5.37 4.07 7.36
N LYS A 119 -6.06 5.19 7.08
CA LYS A 119 -7.43 5.18 6.58
C LYS A 119 -7.43 4.98 5.07
N ALA A 120 -8.12 3.95 4.61
CA ALA A 120 -8.34 3.75 3.19
C ALA A 120 -9.23 4.84 2.60
N ILE A 121 -8.94 5.22 1.36
CA ILE A 121 -9.73 6.15 0.55
C ILE A 121 -10.73 5.42 -0.35
N SER A 122 -10.48 4.14 -0.65
CA SER A 122 -11.40 3.28 -1.39
C SER A 122 -11.19 1.80 -1.05
N SER A 123 -12.26 1.01 -1.15
CA SER A 123 -12.24 -0.44 -1.01
C SER A 123 -13.22 -1.06 -2.02
N THR A 124 -12.72 -1.96 -2.86
CA THR A 124 -13.47 -2.59 -3.95
C THR A 124 -13.31 -4.11 -3.87
N TYR A 125 -14.42 -4.82 -3.70
CA TYR A 125 -14.44 -6.28 -3.72
C TYR A 125 -14.40 -6.80 -5.16
N LYS A 126 -13.70 -7.91 -5.37
CA LYS A 126 -13.73 -8.63 -6.65
C LYS A 126 -15.12 -9.23 -6.87
N ALA A 127 -15.54 -9.32 -8.13
CA ALA A 127 -16.91 -9.66 -8.52
C ALA A 127 -17.44 -10.93 -7.82
N ASP A 128 -16.61 -11.97 -7.76
CA ASP A 128 -16.96 -13.26 -7.13
C ASP A 128 -17.26 -13.18 -5.63
N PHE A 129 -16.82 -12.10 -4.98
CA PHE A 129 -17.04 -11.83 -3.55
C PHE A 129 -18.09 -10.74 -3.30
N SER A 130 -18.53 -10.04 -4.33
CA SER A 130 -19.53 -8.95 -4.23
C SER A 130 -20.98 -9.46 -4.07
N ALA A 131 -21.25 -10.70 -4.49
CA ALA A 131 -22.59 -11.29 -4.55
C ALA A 131 -23.20 -11.64 -3.17
N GLN A 132 -22.42 -11.69 -2.08
CA GLN A 132 -22.94 -12.07 -0.76
C GLN A 132 -23.67 -10.94 -0.01
N ASN A 133 -23.59 -9.69 -0.48
CA ASN A 133 -24.19 -8.54 0.22
C ASN A 133 -25.40 -7.91 -0.49
N SER A 134 -25.83 -8.47 -1.63
CA SER A 134 -27.00 -7.98 -2.36
C SER A 134 -28.20 -8.90 -2.18
N ASN A 135 -28.71 -9.01 -0.95
CA ASN A 135 -30.13 -9.34 -0.74
C ASN A 135 -30.95 -8.08 -1.05
N VAL A 136 -30.95 -7.65 -2.32
CA VAL A 136 -31.94 -6.68 -2.78
C VAL A 136 -33.22 -7.47 -2.96
N ALA A 137 -34.13 -7.35 -1.98
CA ALA A 137 -35.48 -7.85 -2.11
C ALA A 137 -36.14 -7.14 -3.30
N VAL A 138 -36.29 -7.85 -4.41
CA VAL A 138 -37.15 -7.44 -5.51
C VAL A 138 -38.57 -7.48 -4.97
N ARG A 139 -39.20 -6.32 -4.88
CA ARG A 139 -40.64 -6.16 -4.59
C ARG A 139 -41.44 -6.24 -5.87
#